data_AF-A0A1M7PXB1-F1
#
_entry.id   AF-A0A1M7PXB1-F1
#
_cell.length_a   1.000
_cell.length_b   1.000
_cell.length_c   1.000
_cell.angle_alpha   90.00
_cell.angle_beta   90.00
_cell.angle_gamma   90.00
#
_symmetry.space_group_name_H-M   'P 1'
#
loop_
_entity.id
_entity.type
_entity.pdbx_description
1 polymer ?
#
loop_
_entity_poly.entity_id
_entity_poly.type
_entity_poly.pdbx_seq_one_letter_code
_entity_poly.pdbx_strand_id
1 'polypeptide(L)'
;MKKKVIVGISLIAAVTLIWLGACNSSNSNKTTESVGQNTPYSSIKLPQDAMATCTVSKDTFNTWFKSGAATENGAVTPPNSVTFGHQNNCDFYQWSERMFLWITSSSQEYAGTVMASPVFYNVVSDPAGGLMLEKHTPGIIPPATSSVEKNGPNRLPVFRDKKGRLFEVMVHKAGEKVLVKNKAGKLLELSNVEKAANGPVLLKDKTGNKIEQPSIVTKLVHPENVLHAFPTSNGTVILDINGNEVDAGIDQATSNALIAQNNSLVYYITMVNDMYAYYLTAINDPNFKNDSISSKQFPTTAPERTCLVNYAKSHGYLVPTDSNALAMELKTSWVIADSLANPEDYFLMDAMIPTYDASSNTFWKPVGQQKAKLALVGIHIVGSVAGHPEMIWATFEHQSNTPNAAYQYINSKGQVQTVAADAGSWLFNSNAAGGSYNVPYINVDSASNLIATTGNTIASSNTQRLFPFGTAIGTVPNQQDTSASASNTELISINNSIMSMIPGKDLRKNYLFIGAVWTFGGAAPTGSIYPVDSTSGGAIGTSVLANSTMETYFQSTSFTCFTCHSNNSLQPGALSHVFSKIKPLNKMLKKIDQDQKK
;
A
#
# COMPACT_ATOMS: atom_id res chain seq x y z
N MET A 1 -31.15 -57.09 -50.01
CA MET A 1 -31.87 -57.83 -48.95
C MET A 1 -32.55 -56.82 -48.02
N LYS A 2 -33.80 -57.11 -47.64
CA LYS A 2 -34.73 -56.26 -46.87
C LYS A 2 -34.19 -55.94 -45.46
N LYS A 3 -34.26 -54.69 -44.96
CA LYS A 3 -35.13 -54.13 -43.86
C LYS A 3 -34.30 -53.02 -43.18
N LYS A 4 -34.75 -51.83 -42.74
CA LYS A 4 -36.06 -51.17 -42.59
C LYS A 4 -35.80 -49.64 -42.61
N VAL A 5 -36.67 -48.90 -43.27
CA VAL A 5 -36.88 -47.44 -43.17
C VAL A 5 -37.83 -47.18 -42.00
N ILE A 6 -37.60 -46.14 -41.17
CA ILE A 6 -38.61 -45.14 -40.73
C ILE A 6 -37.87 -43.84 -40.34
N VAL A 7 -38.14 -42.78 -41.10
CA VAL A 7 -38.04 -41.36 -40.69
C VAL A 7 -39.42 -40.97 -40.17
N GLY A 8 -39.52 -40.30 -39.02
CA GLY A 8 -40.79 -39.91 -38.40
C GLY A 8 -40.72 -38.55 -37.71
N ILE A 9 -41.58 -37.65 -38.17
CA ILE A 9 -41.85 -36.25 -37.77
C ILE A 9 -42.79 -36.21 -36.55
N SER A 10 -42.72 -35.18 -35.69
CA SER A 10 -43.88 -34.50 -35.03
C SER A 10 -43.39 -33.29 -34.19
N LEU A 11 -43.71 -32.02 -34.51
CA LEU A 11 -44.95 -31.22 -34.42
C LEU A 11 -45.29 -30.62 -33.03
N ILE A 12 -44.89 -29.34 -32.87
CA ILE A 12 -45.60 -28.14 -32.35
C ILE A 12 -46.83 -28.35 -31.44
N ALA A 13 -46.84 -27.66 -30.30
CA ALA A 13 -48.02 -26.95 -29.80
C ALA A 13 -47.64 -25.79 -28.87
N ALA A 14 -48.02 -24.58 -29.25
CA ALA A 14 -48.09 -23.40 -28.41
C ALA A 14 -49.50 -23.31 -27.81
N VAL A 15 -49.62 -22.99 -26.52
CA VAL A 15 -50.86 -22.51 -25.89
C VAL A 15 -50.50 -21.42 -24.87
N THR A 16 -51.04 -20.23 -25.11
CA THR A 16 -51.15 -19.12 -24.16
C THR A 16 -52.37 -19.30 -23.26
N LEU A 17 -52.24 -19.04 -21.95
CA LEU A 17 -53.35 -18.62 -21.09
C LEU A 17 -52.87 -17.80 -19.89
N ILE A 18 -53.62 -16.74 -19.63
CA ILE A 18 -53.43 -15.64 -18.69
C ILE A 18 -53.67 -16.09 -17.25
N TRP A 19 -52.86 -15.61 -16.29
CA TRP A 19 -53.27 -15.57 -14.87
C TRP A 19 -52.75 -14.31 -14.15
N LEU A 20 -53.68 -13.63 -13.49
CA LEU A 20 -53.50 -12.42 -12.69
C LEU A 20 -52.90 -12.74 -11.31
N GLY A 21 -52.04 -11.84 -10.84
CA GLY A 21 -51.83 -11.41 -9.44
C GLY A 21 -51.84 -12.46 -8.31
N ALA A 22 -50.65 -12.74 -7.79
CA ALA A 22 -50.42 -12.88 -6.34
C ALA A 22 -48.91 -12.75 -6.05
N CYS A 23 -48.56 -11.81 -5.18
CA CYS A 23 -47.23 -11.65 -4.60
C CYS A 23 -46.74 -12.96 -3.96
N ASN A 24 -45.52 -13.41 -4.29
CA ASN A 24 -44.67 -14.01 -3.28
C ASN A 24 -43.18 -13.93 -3.64
N SER A 25 -42.49 -13.18 -2.79
CA SER A 25 -41.06 -13.06 -2.53
C SER A 25 -40.18 -14.26 -2.92
N SER A 26 -39.25 -14.05 -3.85
CA SER A 26 -38.03 -14.86 -3.99
C SER A 26 -36.83 -14.04 -3.50
N ASN A 27 -36.34 -14.40 -2.31
CA ASN A 27 -35.16 -13.85 -1.66
C ASN A 27 -33.92 -14.03 -2.54
N SER A 28 -33.43 -12.94 -3.11
CA SER A 28 -32.03 -12.81 -3.51
C SER A 28 -31.18 -12.67 -2.24
N ASN A 29 -30.24 -13.59 -2.02
CA ASN A 29 -29.15 -13.40 -1.05
C ASN A 29 -28.25 -12.26 -1.54
N LYS A 30 -28.68 -11.01 -1.28
CA LYS A 30 -27.78 -9.87 -1.19
C LYS A 30 -27.02 -10.00 0.12
N THR A 31 -25.71 -9.85 0.07
CA THR A 31 -24.94 -9.38 1.22
C THR A 31 -25.69 -8.19 1.81
N THR A 32 -26.26 -8.35 3.00
CA THR A 32 -26.86 -7.23 3.74
C THR A 32 -25.74 -6.39 4.32
N GLU A 33 -24.97 -5.74 3.45
CA GLU A 33 -24.29 -4.49 3.79
C GLU A 33 -25.43 -3.47 3.93
N SER A 34 -25.79 -3.15 5.17
CA SER A 34 -26.85 -2.20 5.44
C SER A 34 -26.42 -0.80 5.00
N VAL A 35 -27.29 -0.12 4.27
CA VAL A 35 -27.18 1.32 3.99
C VAL A 35 -27.22 2.03 5.35
N GLY A 36 -26.04 2.38 5.87
CA GLY A 36 -25.91 3.17 7.10
C GLY A 36 -26.57 4.54 6.93
N GLN A 37 -27.02 5.13 8.05
CA GLN A 37 -27.61 6.47 8.05
C GLN A 37 -26.66 7.49 7.40
N ASN A 38 -27.14 8.18 6.36
CA ASN A 38 -26.46 9.19 5.55
C ASN A 38 -26.21 10.50 6.31
N THR A 39 -25.45 10.47 7.40
CA THR A 39 -24.85 11.69 7.96
C THR A 39 -23.53 11.99 7.27
N PRO A 40 -23.32 13.22 6.73
CA PRO A 40 -22.04 13.60 6.13
C PRO A 40 -20.90 13.44 7.13
N TYR A 41 -19.78 12.88 6.67
CA TYR A 41 -18.58 12.77 7.48
C TYR A 41 -17.91 14.14 7.67
N SER A 42 -17.24 14.31 8.81
CA SER A 42 -16.27 15.38 9.02
C SER A 42 -15.20 15.39 7.93
N SER A 43 -14.55 16.53 7.75
CA SER A 43 -13.41 16.70 6.84
C SER A 43 -12.28 17.42 7.58
N ILE A 44 -11.03 17.01 7.37
CA ILE A 44 -9.86 17.71 7.89
C ILE A 44 -9.87 19.18 7.43
N LYS A 45 -9.58 20.10 8.35
CA LYS A 45 -9.40 21.53 8.06
C LYS A 45 -7.96 21.93 8.34
N LEU A 46 -7.26 22.38 7.30
CA LEU A 46 -5.89 22.85 7.43
C LEU A 46 -5.83 24.27 8.02
N PRO A 47 -4.88 24.56 8.93
CA PRO A 47 -4.60 25.92 9.36
C PRO A 47 -4.23 26.80 8.18
N GLN A 48 -4.96 27.90 7.98
CA GLN A 48 -4.75 28.80 6.83
C GLN A 48 -3.65 29.84 7.07
N ASP A 49 -3.22 30.01 8.32
CA ASP A 49 -2.17 30.92 8.74
C ASP A 49 -0.81 30.23 8.89
N ALA A 50 -0.63 29.01 8.37
CA ALA A 50 0.68 28.35 8.36
C ALA A 50 1.73 29.19 7.61
N MET A 51 2.97 29.20 8.10
CA MET A 51 4.07 29.89 7.43
C MET A 51 4.30 29.29 6.04
N ALA A 52 4.50 30.13 5.03
CA ALA A 52 4.69 29.71 3.64
C ALA A 52 6.13 29.18 3.38
N THR A 53 6.50 28.08 4.03
CA THR A 53 7.85 27.49 3.93
C THR A 53 8.02 26.56 2.72
N CYS A 54 6.93 25.96 2.23
CA CYS A 54 6.90 25.23 0.96
C CYS A 54 5.66 25.60 0.16
N THR A 55 5.86 26.23 -1.01
CA THR A 55 4.75 26.70 -1.86
C THR A 55 5.09 26.58 -3.34
N VAL A 56 4.07 26.65 -4.19
CA VAL A 56 4.21 26.70 -5.65
C VAL A 56 3.66 28.03 -6.14
N SER A 57 4.40 28.72 -7.00
CA SER A 57 3.90 29.93 -7.63
C SER A 57 2.77 29.58 -8.62
N LYS A 58 1.83 30.51 -8.81
CA LYS A 58 0.72 30.32 -9.75
C LYS A 58 1.20 30.04 -11.18
N ASP A 59 2.25 30.70 -11.62
CA ASP A 59 2.82 30.49 -12.95
C ASP A 59 3.39 29.08 -13.08
N THR A 60 4.19 28.63 -12.10
CA THR A 60 4.71 27.26 -12.08
C THR A 60 3.57 26.23 -12.04
N PHE A 61 2.58 26.42 -11.18
CA PHE A 61 1.42 25.53 -11.09
C PHE A 61 0.64 25.43 -12.41
N ASN A 62 0.44 26.54 -13.10
CA ASN A 62 -0.21 26.57 -14.41
C ASN A 62 0.56 25.74 -15.46
N THR A 63 1.91 25.72 -15.41
CA THR A 63 2.72 24.88 -16.32
C THR A 63 2.54 23.39 -16.09
N TRP A 64 1.98 22.96 -14.96
CA TRP A 64 1.72 21.53 -14.72
C TRP A 64 0.57 21.02 -15.59
N PHE A 65 -0.39 21.87 -15.94
CA PHE A 65 -1.53 21.54 -16.78
C PHE A 65 -1.14 21.50 -18.26
N LYS A 66 -1.66 20.52 -19.00
CA LYS A 66 -1.38 20.36 -20.44
C LYS A 66 -1.79 21.59 -21.27
N SER A 67 -2.79 22.34 -20.81
CA SER A 67 -3.26 23.59 -21.40
C SER A 67 -2.37 24.80 -21.09
N GLY A 68 -1.42 24.68 -20.15
CA GLY A 68 -0.66 25.81 -19.61
C GLY A 68 -1.47 26.69 -18.64
N ALA A 69 -2.66 26.25 -18.22
CA ALA A 69 -3.49 26.94 -17.23
C ALA A 69 -4.30 25.94 -16.41
N ALA A 70 -4.38 26.16 -15.09
CA ALA A 70 -5.19 25.34 -14.20
C ALA A 70 -6.67 25.34 -14.61
N THR A 71 -7.23 24.15 -14.78
CA THR A 71 -8.64 23.93 -15.17
C THR A 71 -9.26 22.84 -14.30
N GLU A 72 -10.56 22.94 -14.06
CA GLU A 72 -11.29 22.02 -13.19
C GLU A 72 -11.25 20.61 -13.78
N ASN A 73 -10.77 19.65 -12.98
CA ASN A 73 -10.52 18.26 -13.37
C ASN A 73 -9.61 18.10 -14.60
N GLY A 74 -8.84 19.15 -14.92
CA GLY A 74 -8.04 19.26 -16.14
C GLY A 74 -6.84 18.31 -16.18
N ALA A 75 -6.43 18.01 -17.41
CA ALA A 75 -5.27 17.18 -17.73
C ALA A 75 -3.97 17.82 -17.21
N VAL A 76 -3.22 17.07 -16.41
CA VAL A 76 -1.92 17.45 -15.87
C VAL A 76 -0.86 16.59 -16.55
N THR A 77 0.37 17.10 -16.66
CA THR A 77 1.53 16.34 -17.14
C THR A 77 2.37 15.86 -15.97
N PRO A 78 3.00 14.68 -16.05
CA PRO A 78 3.85 14.19 -14.97
C PRO A 78 5.01 15.17 -14.71
N PRO A 79 5.54 15.26 -13.48
CA PRO A 79 6.80 15.92 -13.24
C PRO A 79 7.91 15.26 -14.06
N ASN A 80 8.96 16.03 -14.37
CA ASN A 80 10.15 15.46 -15.01
C ASN A 80 11.08 14.85 -13.96
N SER A 81 10.89 13.56 -13.69
CA SER A 81 11.70 12.82 -12.72
C SER A 81 13.16 12.67 -13.15
N VAL A 82 13.49 12.84 -14.44
CA VAL A 82 14.87 12.76 -14.96
C VAL A 82 15.67 14.03 -14.66
N THR A 83 15.01 15.18 -14.58
CA THR A 83 15.64 16.46 -14.24
C THR A 83 15.14 16.95 -12.87
N PHE A 84 14.82 16.01 -11.98
CA PHE A 84 14.32 16.31 -10.65
C PHE A 84 15.35 17.12 -9.86
N GLY A 85 14.91 18.25 -9.31
CA GLY A 85 15.67 19.00 -8.32
C GLY A 85 15.51 18.35 -6.95
N HIS A 86 16.59 18.23 -6.20
CA HIS A 86 16.59 17.64 -4.86
C HIS A 86 17.37 18.54 -3.89
N GLN A 87 17.14 19.85 -3.99
CA GLN A 87 17.86 20.89 -3.24
C GLN A 87 17.31 21.05 -1.82
N ASN A 88 16.02 20.80 -1.63
CA ASN A 88 15.32 20.93 -0.35
C ASN A 88 14.08 20.01 -0.30
N ASN A 89 13.49 19.86 0.88
CA ASN A 89 12.29 19.04 1.10
C ASN A 89 11.12 19.42 0.18
N CYS A 90 10.95 20.71 -0.12
CA CYS A 90 9.84 21.20 -0.93
C CYS A 90 9.89 20.68 -2.37
N ASP A 91 11.06 20.38 -2.93
CA ASP A 91 11.17 19.77 -4.27
C ASP A 91 10.48 18.39 -4.31
N PHE A 92 10.65 17.57 -3.26
CA PHE A 92 10.01 16.26 -3.12
C PHE A 92 8.50 16.39 -2.94
N TYR A 93 8.05 17.39 -2.18
CA TYR A 93 6.63 17.65 -1.96
C TYR A 93 5.94 18.17 -3.22
N GLN A 94 6.57 19.06 -3.99
CA GLN A 94 6.05 19.52 -5.27
C GLN A 94 5.97 18.40 -6.31
N TRP A 95 6.98 17.52 -6.35
CA TRP A 95 6.93 16.32 -7.19
C TRP A 95 5.75 15.43 -6.81
N SER A 96 5.54 15.22 -5.52
CA SER A 96 4.46 14.37 -4.98
C SER A 96 3.07 14.92 -5.34
N GLU A 97 2.85 16.21 -5.11
CA GLU A 97 1.61 16.91 -5.49
C GLU A 97 1.35 16.80 -6.99
N ARG A 98 2.35 17.13 -7.83
CA ARG A 98 2.19 17.04 -9.28
C ARG A 98 1.93 15.62 -9.75
N MET A 99 2.56 14.61 -9.15
CA MET A 99 2.27 13.21 -9.45
C MET A 99 0.82 12.85 -9.15
N PHE A 100 0.31 13.22 -7.96
CA PHE A 100 -1.10 12.97 -7.61
C PHE A 100 -2.05 13.65 -8.58
N LEU A 101 -1.80 14.92 -8.91
CA LEU A 101 -2.62 15.66 -9.87
C LEU A 101 -2.59 15.04 -11.27
N TRP A 102 -1.45 14.49 -11.70
CA TRP A 102 -1.30 13.80 -12.99
C TRP A 102 -2.03 12.46 -13.01
N ILE A 103 -1.77 11.55 -12.07
CA ILE A 103 -2.37 10.21 -12.09
C ILE A 103 -3.89 10.25 -11.94
N THR A 104 -4.42 11.26 -11.24
CA THR A 104 -5.86 11.47 -11.07
C THR A 104 -6.47 12.35 -12.16
N SER A 105 -5.67 12.93 -13.05
CA SER A 105 -6.19 13.79 -14.11
C SER A 105 -7.02 12.99 -15.11
N SER A 106 -8.11 13.60 -15.56
CA SER A 106 -8.92 13.03 -16.64
C SER A 106 -8.20 13.21 -17.97
N SER A 107 -8.17 12.15 -18.79
CA SER A 107 -7.65 12.22 -20.14
C SER A 107 -8.76 11.90 -21.14
N GLN A 108 -8.99 12.82 -22.09
CA GLN A 108 -9.86 12.55 -23.25
C GLN A 108 -9.36 11.34 -24.07
N GLU A 109 -8.06 11.03 -23.98
CA GLU A 109 -7.42 9.89 -24.65
C GLU A 109 -7.84 8.54 -24.05
N TYR A 110 -8.24 8.51 -22.76
CA TYR A 110 -8.39 7.27 -22.00
C TYR A 110 -9.77 7.07 -21.36
N ALA A 111 -10.72 8.00 -21.58
CA ALA A 111 -12.08 7.94 -21.03
C ALA A 111 -12.13 7.69 -19.51
N GLY A 112 -11.19 8.31 -18.77
CA GLY A 112 -11.01 8.09 -17.34
C GLY A 112 -9.78 8.83 -16.80
N THR A 113 -9.35 8.47 -15.58
CA THR A 113 -8.11 8.98 -15.00
C THR A 113 -6.89 8.34 -15.65
N VAL A 114 -5.72 8.98 -15.57
CA VAL A 114 -4.46 8.37 -16.03
C VAL A 114 -4.18 7.05 -15.29
N MET A 115 -4.49 6.97 -13.99
CA MET A 115 -4.35 5.75 -13.19
C MET A 115 -5.19 4.58 -13.72
N ALA A 116 -6.32 4.85 -14.39
CA ALA A 116 -7.18 3.82 -15.01
C ALA A 116 -6.88 3.62 -16.51
N SER A 117 -5.80 4.22 -17.01
CA SER A 117 -5.43 4.22 -18.43
C SER A 117 -4.35 3.18 -18.76
N PRO A 118 -4.12 2.87 -20.05
CA PRO A 118 -3.04 1.99 -20.52
C PRO A 118 -1.62 2.36 -20.07
N VAL A 119 -1.40 3.52 -19.44
CA VAL A 119 -0.14 3.88 -18.76
C VAL A 119 0.14 2.95 -17.57
N PHE A 120 -0.89 2.40 -16.94
CA PHE A 120 -0.78 1.53 -15.76
C PHE A 120 -1.19 0.08 -16.04
N TYR A 121 -0.58 -0.81 -15.25
CA TYR A 121 -0.85 -2.24 -15.20
C TYR A 121 -1.24 -2.60 -13.77
N ASN A 122 -2.30 -3.41 -13.61
CA ASN A 122 -2.57 -4.09 -12.34
C ASN A 122 -1.49 -5.15 -12.09
N VAL A 123 -1.08 -5.28 -10.83
CA VAL A 123 -0.26 -6.41 -10.36
C VAL A 123 -1.22 -7.46 -9.79
N VAL A 124 -1.36 -8.58 -10.50
CA VAL A 124 -2.36 -9.61 -10.16
C VAL A 124 -1.71 -11.00 -10.04
N SER A 125 -2.36 -11.91 -9.32
CA SER A 125 -1.91 -13.30 -9.22
C SER A 125 -1.93 -14.00 -10.57
N ASP A 126 -0.86 -14.70 -10.90
CA ASP A 126 -0.81 -15.55 -12.09
C ASP A 126 -1.31 -16.97 -11.72
N PRO A 127 -2.27 -17.56 -12.48
CA PRO A 127 -2.73 -18.92 -12.26
C PRO A 127 -1.63 -19.99 -12.24
N ALA A 128 -0.51 -19.76 -12.94
CA ALA A 128 0.67 -20.62 -12.94
C ALA A 128 1.64 -20.32 -11.78
N GLY A 129 1.24 -19.50 -10.81
CA GLY A 129 2.05 -19.05 -9.67
C GLY A 129 2.86 -17.79 -9.96
N GLY A 130 3.12 -17.01 -8.91
CA GLY A 130 3.75 -15.69 -9.01
C GLY A 130 2.73 -14.58 -9.31
N LEU A 131 3.23 -13.44 -9.80
CA LEU A 131 2.42 -12.30 -10.21
C LEU A 131 2.58 -12.04 -11.72
N MET A 132 1.56 -11.46 -12.34
CA MET A 132 1.59 -10.99 -13.71
C MET A 132 1.09 -9.54 -13.79
N LEU A 133 1.40 -8.89 -14.91
CA LEU A 133 0.93 -7.54 -15.22
C LEU A 133 -0.28 -7.62 -16.13
N GLU A 134 -1.39 -7.03 -15.69
CA GLU A 134 -2.61 -6.90 -16.48
C GLU A 134 -2.78 -5.42 -16.88
N LYS A 135 -2.62 -5.14 -18.18
CA LYS A 135 -2.70 -3.79 -18.69
C LYS A 135 -4.12 -3.24 -18.59
N HIS A 136 -4.27 -1.99 -18.17
CA HIS A 136 -5.56 -1.31 -18.23
C HIS A 136 -5.96 -1.06 -19.68
N THR A 137 -7.10 -1.62 -20.06
CA THR A 137 -7.72 -1.43 -21.37
C THR A 137 -9.24 -1.40 -21.20
N PRO A 138 -10.01 -0.80 -22.11
CA PRO A 138 -11.47 -0.77 -21.99
C PRO A 138 -12.04 -2.19 -21.77
N GLY A 139 -12.77 -2.38 -20.67
CA GLY A 139 -13.39 -3.65 -20.30
C GLY A 139 -12.61 -4.52 -19.32
N ILE A 140 -11.33 -4.23 -19.05
CA ILE A 140 -10.59 -4.86 -17.94
C ILE A 140 -11.10 -4.29 -16.61
N ILE A 141 -11.42 -5.19 -15.68
CA ILE A 141 -11.88 -4.85 -14.34
C ILE A 141 -10.82 -5.38 -13.35
N PRO A 142 -10.04 -4.51 -12.68
CA PRO A 142 -8.99 -4.95 -11.76
C PRO A 142 -9.56 -5.83 -10.64
N PRO A 143 -8.84 -6.89 -10.23
CA PRO A 143 -9.12 -7.55 -8.96
C PRO A 143 -8.61 -6.69 -7.80
N ALA A 144 -9.39 -6.63 -6.72
CA ALA A 144 -8.99 -6.00 -5.48
C ALA A 144 -9.01 -7.01 -4.32
N THR A 145 -8.12 -6.84 -3.34
CA THR A 145 -8.01 -7.72 -2.17
C THR A 145 -8.55 -7.03 -0.92
N SER A 146 -9.05 -7.78 0.06
CA SER A 146 -9.58 -7.24 1.33
C SER A 146 -8.50 -6.98 2.40
N SER A 147 -7.24 -7.29 2.09
CA SER A 147 -6.09 -7.02 2.95
C SER A 147 -4.84 -6.73 2.14
N VAL A 148 -3.83 -6.21 2.84
CA VAL A 148 -2.48 -5.97 2.32
C VAL A 148 -1.49 -6.77 3.16
N GLU A 149 -0.73 -7.66 2.53
CA GLU A 149 0.41 -8.29 3.18
C GLU A 149 1.50 -7.27 3.48
N LYS A 150 1.94 -7.22 4.74
CA LYS A 150 3.00 -6.33 5.23
C LYS A 150 4.15 -7.16 5.75
N ASN A 151 5.00 -7.60 4.82
CA ASN A 151 6.22 -8.33 5.18
C ASN A 151 7.37 -7.37 5.44
N GLY A 152 8.33 -7.79 6.25
CA GLY A 152 9.50 -6.97 6.54
C GLY A 152 10.62 -7.14 5.51
N PRO A 153 11.81 -6.61 5.83
CA PRO A 153 13.01 -6.73 5.01
C PRO A 153 13.33 -8.13 4.51
N ASN A 154 13.12 -9.13 5.36
CA ASN A 154 13.43 -10.53 5.08
C ASN A 154 12.29 -11.27 4.38
N ARG A 155 11.22 -10.55 3.98
CA ARG A 155 10.00 -11.12 3.41
C ARG A 155 9.26 -12.03 4.39
N LEU A 156 9.45 -11.80 5.69
CA LEU A 156 8.74 -12.50 6.76
C LEU A 156 7.56 -11.66 7.25
N PRO A 157 6.52 -12.31 7.83
CA PRO A 157 5.43 -11.58 8.44
C PRO A 157 5.93 -10.67 9.58
N VAL A 158 5.51 -9.40 9.57
CA VAL A 158 5.70 -8.43 10.65
C VAL A 158 4.60 -8.52 11.71
N PHE A 159 5.00 -8.43 12.96
CA PHE A 159 4.16 -8.41 14.14
C PHE A 159 4.48 -7.19 15.00
N ARG A 160 3.47 -6.65 15.71
CA ARG A 160 3.65 -5.57 16.69
C ARG A 160 3.42 -6.06 18.11
N ASP A 161 4.41 -5.91 18.97
CA ASP A 161 4.29 -6.29 20.38
C ASP A 161 3.42 -5.30 21.19
N LYS A 162 3.09 -5.67 22.43
CA LYS A 162 2.28 -4.83 23.34
C LYS A 162 2.94 -3.48 23.68
N LYS A 163 4.26 -3.35 23.50
CA LYS A 163 5.02 -2.10 23.69
C LYS A 163 5.11 -1.29 22.40
N GLY A 164 4.49 -1.76 21.33
CA GLY A 164 4.44 -1.11 20.04
C GLY A 164 5.65 -1.36 19.14
N ARG A 165 6.59 -2.24 19.52
CA ARG A 165 7.77 -2.59 18.71
C ARG A 165 7.38 -3.54 17.58
N LEU A 166 7.98 -3.40 16.40
CA LEU A 166 7.76 -4.32 15.28
C LEU A 166 8.87 -5.36 15.22
N PHE A 167 8.47 -6.59 14.91
CA PHE A 167 9.37 -7.71 14.69
C PHE A 167 8.92 -8.47 13.44
N GLU A 168 9.87 -8.96 12.66
CA GLU A 168 9.61 -10.06 11.73
C GLU A 168 9.53 -11.37 12.51
N VAL A 169 8.69 -12.31 12.06
CA VAL A 169 8.58 -13.63 12.69
C VAL A 169 8.99 -14.72 11.70
N MET A 170 10.06 -15.43 12.03
CA MET A 170 10.48 -16.65 11.35
C MET A 170 9.86 -17.86 12.05
N VAL A 171 8.94 -18.55 11.37
CA VAL A 171 8.34 -19.79 11.89
C VAL A 171 9.16 -20.99 11.42
N HIS A 172 9.80 -21.68 12.36
CA HIS A 172 10.60 -22.87 12.10
C HIS A 172 9.75 -24.14 12.00
N LYS A 173 10.18 -25.07 11.16
CA LYS A 173 9.55 -26.39 11.02
C LYS A 173 10.21 -27.41 11.95
N ALA A 174 9.44 -28.39 12.41
CA ALA A 174 9.99 -29.52 13.16
C ALA A 174 11.05 -30.25 12.30
N GLY A 175 12.23 -30.49 12.88
CA GLY A 175 13.37 -31.12 12.20
C GLY A 175 14.16 -30.20 11.26
N GLU A 176 13.83 -28.91 11.19
CA GLU A 176 14.64 -27.93 10.46
C GLU A 176 16.02 -27.77 11.11
N LYS A 177 17.06 -27.69 10.27
CA LYS A 177 18.42 -27.41 10.73
C LYS A 177 18.53 -25.95 11.16
N VAL A 178 18.56 -25.70 12.46
CA VAL A 178 18.82 -24.39 13.04
C VAL A 178 20.16 -24.39 13.75
N LEU A 179 21.00 -23.39 13.46
CA LEU A 179 22.33 -23.25 14.06
C LEU A 179 22.30 -22.22 15.19
N VAL A 180 22.95 -22.56 16.30
CA VAL A 180 22.97 -21.75 17.52
C VAL A 180 24.39 -21.73 18.08
N LYS A 181 24.86 -20.57 18.52
CA LYS A 181 26.08 -20.45 19.33
C LYS A 181 25.74 -20.61 20.81
N ASN A 182 26.57 -21.32 21.56
CA ASN A 182 26.48 -21.31 23.03
C ASN A 182 27.29 -20.16 23.64
N LYS A 183 27.29 -20.06 24.98
CA LYS A 183 28.10 -19.13 25.77
C LYS A 183 29.59 -19.05 25.37
N ALA A 184 30.18 -20.16 24.96
CA ALA A 184 31.59 -20.23 24.53
C ALA A 184 31.79 -19.81 23.05
N GLY A 185 30.73 -19.39 22.36
CA GLY A 185 30.75 -19.08 20.93
C GLY A 185 30.81 -20.30 20.01
N LYS A 186 30.72 -21.53 20.56
CA LYS A 186 30.76 -22.77 19.77
C LYS A 186 29.47 -22.92 18.99
N LEU A 187 29.60 -23.15 17.69
CA LEU A 187 28.48 -23.42 16.78
C LEU A 187 27.93 -24.83 17.02
N LEU A 188 26.64 -24.92 17.30
CA LEU A 188 25.89 -26.15 17.56
C LEU A 188 24.65 -26.20 16.67
N GLU A 189 24.14 -27.40 16.42
CA GLU A 189 22.85 -27.59 15.77
C GLU A 189 21.77 -27.81 16.84
N LEU A 190 20.73 -26.98 16.78
CA LEU A 190 19.56 -27.08 17.63
C LEU A 190 18.76 -28.34 17.26
N SER A 191 18.47 -29.16 18.27
CA SER A 191 17.69 -30.38 18.12
C SER A 191 16.24 -30.15 18.54
N ASN A 192 16.02 -29.59 19.73
CA ASN A 192 14.68 -29.39 20.27
C ASN A 192 14.58 -28.09 21.08
N VAL A 193 13.39 -27.48 21.05
CA VAL A 193 12.98 -26.38 21.92
C VAL A 193 11.87 -26.91 22.80
N GLU A 194 12.09 -26.94 24.11
CA GLU A 194 11.15 -27.48 25.07
C GLU A 194 10.66 -26.38 26.01
N LYS A 195 9.35 -26.37 26.30
CA LYS A 195 8.75 -25.52 27.33
C LYS A 195 7.84 -26.38 28.20
N ALA A 196 8.22 -26.58 29.47
CA ALA A 196 7.32 -27.17 30.46
C ALA A 196 6.21 -26.16 30.80
N ALA A 197 5.03 -26.63 31.25
CA ALA A 197 3.84 -25.81 31.45
C ALA A 197 4.08 -24.50 32.25
N ASN A 198 5.04 -24.50 33.19
CA ASN A 198 5.47 -23.34 33.97
C ASN A 198 7.01 -23.24 34.09
N GLY A 199 7.76 -23.84 33.16
CA GLY A 199 9.24 -23.91 33.22
C GLY A 199 9.91 -23.00 32.20
N PRO A 200 11.21 -22.69 32.39
CA PRO A 200 11.97 -21.92 31.40
C PRO A 200 12.07 -22.69 30.09
N VAL A 201 12.17 -21.96 28.99
CA VAL A 201 12.48 -22.55 27.69
C VAL A 201 13.87 -23.20 27.73
N LEU A 202 13.97 -24.43 27.23
CA LEU A 202 15.22 -25.18 27.11
C LEU A 202 15.52 -25.47 25.65
N LEU A 203 16.65 -24.96 25.17
CA LEU A 203 17.21 -25.30 23.87
C LEU A 203 18.21 -26.43 24.06
N LYS A 204 18.06 -27.53 23.31
CA LYS A 204 18.96 -28.69 23.37
C LYS A 204 19.67 -28.89 22.05
N ASP A 205 20.94 -29.27 22.11
CA ASP A 205 21.70 -29.69 20.93
C ASP A 205 21.37 -31.12 20.50
N LYS A 206 21.97 -31.58 19.39
CA LYS A 206 21.80 -32.96 18.90
C LYS A 206 22.27 -34.06 19.86
N THR A 207 23.08 -33.73 20.85
CA THR A 207 23.51 -34.67 21.91
C THR A 207 22.56 -34.68 23.10
N GLY A 208 21.49 -33.87 23.08
CA GLY A 208 20.52 -33.74 24.15
C GLY A 208 20.96 -32.78 25.27
N ASN A 209 22.12 -32.14 25.13
CA ASN A 209 22.65 -31.22 26.14
C ASN A 209 21.99 -29.85 26.02
N LYS A 210 21.74 -29.21 27.17
CA LYS A 210 21.25 -27.83 27.23
C LYS A 210 22.27 -26.88 26.61
N ILE A 211 21.79 -25.99 25.75
CA ILE A 211 22.57 -24.89 25.19
C ILE A 211 22.47 -23.71 26.17
N GLU A 212 23.56 -23.37 26.84
CA GLU A 212 23.62 -22.19 27.71
C GLU A 212 23.87 -20.91 26.91
N GLN A 213 23.09 -19.86 27.21
CA GLN A 213 23.13 -18.56 26.53
C GLN A 213 23.14 -18.70 25.00
N PRO A 214 22.09 -19.33 24.43
CA PRO A 214 21.99 -19.55 23.01
C PRO A 214 21.99 -18.23 22.23
N SER A 215 22.60 -18.21 21.04
CA SER A 215 22.46 -17.13 20.07
C SER A 215 22.24 -17.74 18.69
N ILE A 216 21.07 -17.47 18.09
CA ILE A 216 20.67 -18.04 16.81
C ILE A 216 21.55 -17.45 15.71
N VAL A 217 22.06 -18.31 14.83
CA VAL A 217 22.89 -17.92 13.70
C VAL A 217 22.05 -17.83 12.44
N THR A 218 21.97 -16.63 11.87
CA THR A 218 21.13 -16.34 10.71
C THR A 218 21.82 -15.39 9.72
N LYS A 219 21.32 -15.38 8.48
CA LYS A 219 21.72 -14.43 7.43
C LYS A 219 20.66 -13.35 7.19
N LEU A 220 19.62 -13.33 8.04
CA LEU A 220 18.57 -12.32 7.97
C LEU A 220 19.15 -10.94 8.26
N VAL A 221 18.57 -9.94 7.62
CA VAL A 221 18.89 -8.54 7.82
C VAL A 221 18.16 -8.03 9.05
N HIS A 222 18.81 -7.16 9.84
CA HIS A 222 18.32 -6.73 11.15
C HIS A 222 17.88 -7.90 12.04
N PRO A 223 18.73 -8.92 12.27
CA PRO A 223 18.37 -10.11 13.03
C PRO A 223 17.92 -9.80 14.47
N GLU A 224 18.33 -8.67 15.03
CA GLU A 224 17.83 -8.14 16.31
C GLU A 224 16.33 -7.85 16.33
N ASN A 225 15.72 -7.64 15.15
CA ASN A 225 14.30 -7.38 14.95
C ASN A 225 13.56 -8.61 14.39
N VAL A 226 14.17 -9.80 14.43
CA VAL A 226 13.52 -11.06 14.03
C VAL A 226 13.29 -11.93 15.26
N LEU A 227 12.03 -12.35 15.45
CA LEU A 227 11.64 -13.37 16.40
C LEU A 227 11.59 -14.74 15.73
N HIS A 228 12.05 -15.76 16.44
CA HIS A 228 12.10 -17.14 16.00
C HIS A 228 11.04 -17.97 16.73
N ALA A 229 10.05 -18.44 15.99
CA ALA A 229 8.92 -19.21 16.51
C ALA A 229 9.13 -20.71 16.28
N PHE A 230 9.13 -21.49 17.37
CA PHE A 230 9.33 -22.93 17.36
C PHE A 230 8.07 -23.64 17.84
N PRO A 231 7.45 -24.51 17.02
CA PRO A 231 6.33 -25.33 17.48
C PRO A 231 6.81 -26.37 18.49
N THR A 232 6.12 -26.48 19.61
CA THR A 232 6.38 -27.47 20.67
C THR A 232 5.10 -28.23 21.03
N SER A 233 5.21 -29.29 21.85
CA SER A 233 4.05 -30.05 22.32
C SER A 233 3.06 -29.21 23.14
N ASN A 234 3.52 -28.12 23.76
CA ASN A 234 2.74 -27.26 24.65
C ASN A 234 2.42 -25.90 24.03
N GLY A 235 2.47 -25.79 22.69
CA GLY A 235 2.24 -24.55 21.94
C GLY A 235 3.52 -24.02 21.28
N THR A 236 3.48 -22.77 20.83
CA THR A 236 4.61 -22.13 20.15
C THR A 236 5.48 -21.40 21.16
N VAL A 237 6.79 -21.64 21.11
CA VAL A 237 7.79 -20.88 21.85
C VAL A 237 8.41 -19.84 20.93
N ILE A 238 8.54 -18.61 21.40
CA ILE A 238 9.03 -17.49 20.60
C ILE A 238 10.28 -16.93 21.26
N LEU A 239 11.34 -16.84 20.48
CA LEU A 239 12.66 -16.44 20.96
C LEU A 239 13.16 -15.22 20.20
N ASP A 240 13.87 -14.33 20.89
CA ASP A 240 14.73 -13.36 20.22
C ASP A 240 16.01 -14.02 19.68
N ILE A 241 16.85 -13.25 18.99
CA ILE A 241 18.13 -13.73 18.43
C ILE A 241 19.10 -14.28 19.50
N ASN A 242 18.93 -13.87 20.76
CA ASN A 242 19.71 -14.32 21.92
C ASN A 242 19.02 -15.46 22.69
N GLY A 243 18.00 -16.08 22.07
CA GLY A 243 17.25 -17.20 22.63
C GLY A 243 16.50 -16.88 23.92
N ASN A 244 16.23 -15.59 24.20
CA ASN A 244 15.35 -15.20 25.29
C ASN A 244 13.90 -15.36 24.84
N GLU A 245 13.07 -15.92 25.72
CA GLU A 245 11.65 -16.02 25.45
C GLU A 245 10.98 -14.64 25.39
N VAL A 246 10.16 -14.44 24.37
CA VAL A 246 9.37 -13.23 24.17
C VAL A 246 7.90 -13.60 24.29
N ASP A 247 7.18 -12.95 25.21
CA ASP A 247 5.71 -13.01 25.25
C ASP A 247 5.13 -12.19 24.08
N ALA A 248 5.03 -12.84 22.93
CA ALA A 248 4.41 -12.31 21.73
C ALA A 248 3.23 -13.21 21.33
N GLY A 249 2.03 -12.64 21.15
CA GLY A 249 0.93 -13.38 20.55
C GLY A 249 1.13 -13.43 19.03
N ILE A 250 1.54 -14.57 18.47
CA ILE A 250 1.72 -14.72 17.00
C ILE A 250 0.38 -14.68 16.24
N ASP A 251 -0.74 -14.71 16.95
CA ASP A 251 -2.11 -14.69 16.42
C ASP A 251 -2.49 -13.36 15.70
N GLN A 252 -1.52 -12.47 15.45
CA GLN A 252 -1.68 -11.10 14.98
C GLN A 252 -0.81 -10.77 13.74
N ALA A 253 -0.27 -11.76 13.03
CA ALA A 253 0.69 -11.49 11.95
C ALA A 253 0.04 -10.86 10.69
N THR A 254 0.44 -9.62 10.40
CA THR A 254 0.44 -8.82 9.15
C THR A 254 -0.81 -8.52 8.34
N SER A 255 -1.77 -9.43 8.26
CA SER A 255 -2.87 -9.29 7.32
C SER A 255 -4.13 -8.98 8.12
N ASN A 256 -4.43 -7.69 8.25
CA ASN A 256 -5.65 -7.22 8.88
C ASN A 256 -6.56 -6.60 7.83
N ALA A 257 -7.86 -6.81 8.00
CA ALA A 257 -8.87 -6.08 7.23
C ALA A 257 -9.31 -4.84 7.98
N LEU A 258 -9.77 -3.85 7.23
CA LEU A 258 -10.34 -2.60 7.73
C LEU A 258 -11.78 -2.52 7.25
N ILE A 259 -12.71 -2.16 8.14
CA ILE A 259 -14.12 -1.96 7.81
C ILE A 259 -14.50 -0.52 8.16
N ALA A 260 -15.08 0.20 7.22
CA ALA A 260 -15.59 1.55 7.40
C ALA A 260 -16.88 1.58 8.24
N GLN A 261 -17.25 2.76 8.74
CA GLN A 261 -18.48 2.96 9.53
C GLN A 261 -19.77 2.74 8.72
N ASN A 262 -19.67 2.74 7.39
CA ASN A 262 -20.75 2.35 6.49
C ASN A 262 -20.75 0.85 6.12
N ASN A 263 -20.01 0.03 6.87
CA ASN A 263 -19.86 -1.42 6.70
C ASN A 263 -19.12 -1.89 5.43
N SER A 264 -18.59 -0.97 4.61
CA SER A 264 -17.71 -1.38 3.51
C SER A 264 -16.39 -1.91 4.06
N LEU A 265 -15.98 -3.10 3.62
CA LEU A 265 -14.56 -3.50 3.68
C LEU A 265 -13.71 -2.50 2.88
N VAL A 266 -12.45 -2.36 3.28
CA VAL A 266 -11.45 -1.65 2.48
C VAL A 266 -10.79 -2.63 1.54
N TYR A 267 -10.78 -2.27 0.26
CA TYR A 267 -10.19 -3.03 -0.82
C TYR A 267 -8.91 -2.39 -1.30
N TYR A 268 -7.93 -3.19 -1.70
CA TYR A 268 -6.62 -2.71 -2.09
C TYR A 268 -6.26 -3.17 -3.50
N ILE A 269 -5.65 -2.26 -4.27
CA ILE A 269 -5.15 -2.54 -5.61
C ILE A 269 -3.70 -2.04 -5.71
N THR A 270 -2.81 -2.88 -6.25
CA THR A 270 -1.42 -2.53 -6.55
C THR A 270 -1.26 -2.39 -8.06
N MET A 271 -0.62 -1.31 -8.49
CA MET A 271 -0.40 -1.00 -9.90
C MET A 271 1.05 -0.59 -10.15
N VAL A 272 1.53 -0.78 -11.37
CA VAL A 272 2.83 -0.25 -11.83
C VAL A 272 2.64 0.43 -13.18
N ASN A 273 3.45 1.45 -13.48
CA ASN A 273 3.38 2.09 -14.79
C ASN A 273 4.17 1.32 -15.86
N ASP A 274 3.97 1.72 -17.11
CA ASP A 274 4.66 1.17 -18.28
C ASP A 274 6.19 1.22 -18.18
N MET A 275 6.77 2.29 -17.65
CA MET A 275 8.22 2.40 -17.42
C MET A 275 8.74 1.34 -16.44
N TYR A 276 8.02 1.07 -15.36
CA TYR A 276 8.35 -0.03 -14.44
C TYR A 276 8.22 -1.39 -15.14
N ALA A 277 7.11 -1.62 -15.85
CA ALA A 277 6.84 -2.87 -16.56
C ALA A 277 7.92 -3.18 -17.62
N TYR A 278 8.33 -2.16 -18.38
CA TYR A 278 9.37 -2.27 -19.40
C TYR A 278 10.75 -2.42 -18.80
N TYR A 279 11.06 -1.72 -17.70
CA TYR A 279 12.29 -1.94 -16.94
C TYR A 279 12.41 -3.38 -16.46
N LEU A 280 11.40 -3.88 -15.74
CA LEU A 280 11.35 -5.27 -15.28
C LEU A 280 11.53 -6.25 -16.43
N THR A 281 10.87 -6.00 -17.55
CA THR A 281 10.95 -6.89 -18.73
C THR A 281 12.34 -6.85 -19.36
N ALA A 282 12.92 -5.66 -19.54
CA ALA A 282 14.22 -5.47 -20.19
C ALA A 282 15.36 -6.11 -19.40
N ILE A 283 15.41 -5.95 -18.07
CA ILE A 283 16.49 -6.54 -17.25
C ILE A 283 16.42 -8.07 -17.15
N ASN A 284 15.27 -8.66 -17.49
CA ASN A 284 15.04 -10.10 -17.49
C ASN A 284 15.05 -10.70 -18.90
N ASP A 285 15.27 -9.90 -19.95
CA ASP A 285 15.32 -10.38 -21.33
C ASP A 285 16.74 -10.90 -21.64
N PRO A 286 16.94 -12.22 -21.84
CA PRO A 286 18.26 -12.78 -22.09
C PRO A 286 18.86 -12.31 -23.43
N ASN A 287 18.05 -11.78 -24.34
CA ASN A 287 18.49 -11.27 -25.64
C ASN A 287 18.75 -9.76 -25.62
N PHE A 288 18.42 -9.07 -24.52
CA PHE A 288 18.67 -7.66 -24.38
C PHE A 288 19.96 -7.41 -23.61
N LYS A 289 21.01 -7.02 -24.33
CA LYS A 289 22.27 -6.59 -23.73
C LYS A 289 22.40 -5.09 -23.88
N ASN A 290 22.42 -4.38 -22.77
CA ASN A 290 22.54 -2.94 -22.75
C ASN A 290 23.23 -2.47 -21.45
N ASP A 291 24.25 -1.63 -21.59
CA ASP A 291 25.02 -1.13 -20.44
C ASP A 291 24.42 0.16 -19.83
N SER A 292 23.36 0.71 -20.43
CA SER A 292 22.70 1.93 -19.99
C SER A 292 21.67 1.70 -18.87
N ILE A 293 21.18 0.48 -18.65
CA ILE A 293 20.27 0.17 -17.54
C ILE A 293 20.85 -0.96 -16.67
N SER A 294 20.56 -0.93 -15.37
CA SER A 294 21.10 -1.87 -14.38
C SER A 294 19.98 -2.62 -13.67
N SER A 295 20.19 -3.91 -13.35
CA SER A 295 19.31 -4.67 -12.45
C SER A 295 19.51 -4.33 -10.97
N LYS A 296 20.49 -3.47 -10.65
CA LYS A 296 20.85 -3.12 -9.27
C LYS A 296 20.03 -1.96 -8.69
N GLN A 297 19.31 -1.22 -9.51
CA GLN A 297 18.51 -0.07 -9.09
C GLN A 297 17.48 0.32 -10.15
N PHE A 298 16.41 1.00 -9.74
CA PHE A 298 15.45 1.61 -10.66
C PHE A 298 16.10 2.73 -11.51
N PRO A 299 15.57 2.99 -12.72
CA PRO A 299 16.10 4.02 -13.61
C PRO A 299 15.90 5.42 -13.04
N THR A 300 16.90 6.29 -13.15
CA THR A 300 16.90 7.67 -12.62
C THR A 300 17.40 8.72 -13.62
N THR A 301 17.97 8.30 -14.75
CA THR A 301 18.67 9.18 -15.69
C THR A 301 18.02 9.24 -17.08
N ALA A 302 18.37 10.28 -17.86
CA ALA A 302 17.88 10.43 -19.24
C ALA A 302 18.32 9.30 -20.18
N PRO A 303 19.57 8.80 -20.12
CA PRO A 303 19.98 7.64 -20.90
C PRO A 303 19.20 6.37 -20.55
N GLU A 304 18.97 6.10 -19.25
CA GLU A 304 18.17 4.96 -18.79
C GLU A 304 16.73 5.04 -19.30
N ARG A 305 16.07 6.20 -19.14
CA ARG A 305 14.73 6.44 -19.69
C ARG A 305 14.68 6.17 -21.20
N THR A 306 15.64 6.73 -21.93
CA THR A 306 15.71 6.60 -23.40
C THR A 306 15.95 5.15 -23.82
N CYS A 307 16.77 4.41 -23.08
CA CYS A 307 16.99 2.99 -23.28
C CYS A 307 15.68 2.19 -23.17
N LEU A 308 14.88 2.44 -22.12
CA LEU A 308 13.60 1.76 -21.90
C LEU A 308 12.56 2.11 -22.98
N VAL A 309 12.48 3.38 -23.38
CA VAL A 309 11.61 3.82 -24.47
C VAL A 309 11.99 3.11 -25.80
N ASN A 310 13.29 3.00 -26.08
CA ASN A 310 13.79 2.29 -27.26
C ASN A 310 13.54 0.78 -27.17
N TYR A 311 13.69 0.17 -25.99
CA TYR A 311 13.36 -1.23 -25.74
C TYR A 311 11.88 -1.49 -26.03
N ALA A 312 10.98 -0.66 -25.50
CA ALA A 312 9.55 -0.76 -25.74
C ALA A 312 9.23 -0.72 -27.24
N LYS A 313 9.80 0.26 -27.96
CA LYS A 313 9.62 0.44 -29.40
C LYS A 313 10.12 -0.77 -30.21
N SER A 314 11.31 -1.28 -29.92
CA SER A 314 11.91 -2.39 -30.68
C SER A 314 11.21 -3.73 -30.43
N HIS A 315 10.54 -3.89 -29.29
CA HIS A 315 9.79 -5.10 -28.93
C HIS A 315 8.28 -5.02 -29.23
N GLY A 316 7.84 -3.92 -29.87
CA GLY A 316 6.48 -3.74 -30.35
C GLY A 316 5.48 -3.22 -29.32
N TYR A 317 5.91 -2.93 -28.08
CA TYR A 317 5.07 -2.37 -27.03
C TYR A 317 4.64 -0.92 -27.33
N LEU A 318 3.66 -0.39 -26.59
CA LEU A 318 3.33 1.04 -26.66
C LEU A 318 4.53 1.89 -26.21
N VAL A 319 4.76 3.00 -26.89
CA VAL A 319 5.82 3.95 -26.50
C VAL A 319 5.29 4.82 -25.37
N PRO A 320 5.93 4.87 -24.18
CA PRO A 320 5.48 5.69 -23.06
C PRO A 320 5.51 7.18 -23.42
N THR A 321 4.33 7.79 -23.54
CA THR A 321 4.19 9.26 -23.74
C THR A 321 4.62 10.04 -22.52
N ASP A 322 4.50 9.42 -21.35
CA ASP A 322 4.75 9.98 -20.03
C ASP A 322 6.05 9.45 -19.42
N SER A 323 7.00 9.00 -20.26
CA SER A 323 8.29 8.39 -19.84
C SER A 323 9.11 9.22 -18.83
N ASN A 324 8.87 10.53 -18.76
CA ASN A 324 9.48 11.42 -17.77
C ASN A 324 9.05 11.15 -16.33
N ALA A 325 7.94 10.44 -16.11
CA ALA A 325 7.52 9.98 -14.80
C ALA A 325 8.50 8.95 -14.20
N LEU A 326 9.29 8.27 -15.05
CA LEU A 326 10.15 7.12 -14.72
C LEU A 326 9.36 5.94 -14.11
N ALA A 327 10.03 4.99 -13.47
CA ALA A 327 9.38 3.80 -12.93
C ALA A 327 8.55 4.18 -11.68
N MET A 328 7.32 3.68 -11.62
CA MET A 328 6.38 3.93 -10.53
C MET A 328 5.64 2.68 -10.07
N GLU A 329 5.32 2.63 -8.78
CA GLU A 329 4.43 1.69 -8.14
C GLU A 329 3.36 2.47 -7.34
N LEU A 330 2.09 2.09 -7.52
CA LEU A 330 0.96 2.63 -6.78
C LEU A 330 0.38 1.54 -5.88
N LYS A 331 0.01 1.91 -4.66
CA LYS A 331 -0.89 1.12 -3.83
C LYS A 331 -2.08 2.00 -3.47
N THR A 332 -3.28 1.49 -3.67
CA THR A 332 -4.53 2.24 -3.50
C THR A 332 -5.48 1.49 -2.57
N SER A 333 -6.27 2.23 -1.80
CA SER A 333 -7.27 1.71 -0.87
C SER A 333 -8.63 2.32 -1.20
N TRP A 334 -9.66 1.51 -1.11
CA TRP A 334 -10.98 1.82 -1.65
C TRP A 334 -12.11 1.31 -0.76
N VAL A 335 -13.26 1.98 -0.81
CA VAL A 335 -14.54 1.49 -0.25
C VAL A 335 -15.57 1.34 -1.37
N ILE A 336 -16.67 0.62 -1.15
CA ILE A 336 -17.76 0.50 -2.11
C ILE A 336 -18.44 1.87 -2.24
N ALA A 337 -18.54 2.41 -3.46
CA ALA A 337 -19.06 3.75 -3.70
C ALA A 337 -20.52 3.91 -3.23
N ASP A 338 -21.36 2.89 -3.46
CA ASP A 338 -22.78 2.89 -3.07
C ASP A 338 -22.99 2.91 -1.54
N SER A 339 -21.95 2.66 -0.75
CA SER A 339 -21.97 2.78 0.71
C SER A 339 -21.74 4.21 1.21
N LEU A 340 -21.42 5.16 0.33
CA LEU A 340 -21.14 6.55 0.66
C LEU A 340 -22.37 7.44 0.40
N ALA A 341 -22.55 8.48 1.21
CA ALA A 341 -23.60 9.47 1.01
C ALA A 341 -23.39 10.31 -0.26
N ASN A 342 -22.14 10.69 -0.54
CA ASN A 342 -21.73 11.53 -1.66
C ASN A 342 -20.59 10.86 -2.46
N PRO A 343 -20.84 9.75 -3.19
CA PRO A 343 -19.80 9.07 -3.96
C PRO A 343 -19.17 9.95 -5.05
N GLU A 344 -19.83 11.00 -5.49
CA GLU A 344 -19.32 11.98 -6.45
C GLU A 344 -18.14 12.80 -5.95
N ASP A 345 -17.89 12.83 -4.64
CA ASP A 345 -16.73 13.51 -4.04
C ASP A 345 -15.42 12.71 -4.18
N TYR A 346 -15.49 11.49 -4.73
CA TYR A 346 -14.39 10.52 -4.77
C TYR A 346 -13.98 10.18 -6.21
N PHE A 347 -12.73 9.78 -6.40
CA PHE A 347 -12.33 9.07 -7.62
C PHE A 347 -12.94 7.67 -7.64
N LEU A 348 -13.61 7.34 -8.75
CA LEU A 348 -14.34 6.09 -8.89
C LEU A 348 -13.67 5.15 -9.90
N MET A 349 -13.70 3.85 -9.60
CA MET A 349 -13.20 2.78 -10.47
C MET A 349 -14.06 1.53 -10.32
N ASP A 350 -14.32 0.80 -11.40
CA ASP A 350 -14.90 -0.53 -11.31
C ASP A 350 -13.83 -1.55 -10.90
N ALA A 351 -14.14 -2.49 -10.00
CA ALA A 351 -13.24 -3.57 -9.60
C ALA A 351 -13.98 -4.88 -9.32
N MET A 352 -13.27 -6.01 -9.41
CA MET A 352 -13.72 -7.31 -8.93
C MET A 352 -13.30 -7.46 -7.47
N ILE A 353 -14.27 -7.54 -6.57
CA ILE A 353 -14.05 -7.68 -5.12
C ILE A 353 -14.47 -9.06 -4.63
N PRO A 354 -13.82 -9.61 -3.59
CA PRO A 354 -14.29 -10.83 -2.92
C PRO A 354 -15.64 -10.61 -2.23
N THR A 355 -16.50 -11.62 -2.26
CA THR A 355 -17.74 -11.70 -1.47
C THR A 355 -17.59 -12.71 -0.35
N TYR A 356 -18.24 -12.46 0.78
CA TYR A 356 -18.08 -13.23 2.01
C TYR A 356 -19.41 -13.81 2.52
N ASP A 357 -19.37 -15.01 3.08
CA ASP A 357 -20.43 -15.54 3.94
C ASP A 357 -20.33 -14.89 5.31
N ALA A 358 -21.23 -13.95 5.58
CA ALA A 358 -21.31 -13.19 6.82
C ALA A 358 -22.35 -13.76 7.83
N SER A 359 -22.70 -15.05 7.72
CA SER A 359 -23.64 -15.71 8.65
C SER A 359 -23.12 -15.81 10.10
N SER A 360 -21.82 -15.73 10.29
CA SER A 360 -21.17 -15.63 11.61
C SER A 360 -20.67 -14.20 11.85
N ASN A 361 -20.74 -13.73 13.10
CA ASN A 361 -20.19 -12.43 13.49
C ASN A 361 -18.69 -12.48 13.85
N THR A 362 -18.05 -13.65 13.80
CA THR A 362 -16.62 -13.83 14.14
C THR A 362 -15.79 -14.48 13.04
N PHE A 363 -16.43 -15.02 12.00
CA PHE A 363 -15.76 -15.75 10.94
C PHE A 363 -16.47 -15.54 9.60
N TRP A 364 -15.81 -14.88 8.64
CA TRP A 364 -16.34 -14.73 7.29
C TRP A 364 -15.45 -15.44 6.26
N LYS A 365 -16.06 -16.33 5.48
CA LYS A 365 -15.37 -17.11 4.46
C LYS A 365 -15.63 -16.52 3.06
N PRO A 366 -14.61 -16.41 2.18
CA PRO A 366 -14.84 -16.06 0.78
C PRO A 366 -15.75 -17.08 0.08
N VAL A 367 -16.79 -16.61 -0.60
CA VAL A 367 -17.76 -17.45 -1.35
C VAL A 367 -17.80 -17.14 -2.84
N GLY A 368 -17.09 -16.11 -3.30
CA GLY A 368 -17.10 -15.70 -4.70
C GLY A 368 -16.48 -14.32 -4.89
N GLN A 369 -16.75 -13.73 -6.04
CA GLN A 369 -16.39 -12.36 -6.36
C GLN A 369 -17.56 -11.66 -7.04
N GLN A 370 -17.62 -10.34 -6.92
CA GLN A 370 -18.59 -9.50 -7.62
C GLN A 370 -17.92 -8.26 -8.21
N LYS A 371 -18.50 -7.72 -9.27
CA LYS A 371 -18.14 -6.41 -9.78
C LYS A 371 -18.76 -5.34 -8.87
N ALA A 372 -17.95 -4.39 -8.40
CA ALA A 372 -18.40 -3.25 -7.62
C ALA A 372 -17.77 -1.96 -8.14
N LYS A 373 -18.48 -0.84 -7.95
CA LYS A 373 -17.90 0.49 -8.12
C LYS A 373 -17.24 0.89 -6.80
N LEU A 374 -15.98 1.24 -6.86
CA LEU A 374 -15.14 1.58 -5.71
C LEU A 374 -14.80 3.07 -5.71
N ALA A 375 -14.68 3.64 -4.51
CA ALA A 375 -14.31 5.03 -4.24
C ALA A 375 -12.94 5.10 -3.54
N LEU A 376 -12.01 5.87 -4.10
CA LEU A 376 -10.62 5.96 -3.62
C LEU A 376 -10.57 6.68 -2.28
N VAL A 377 -10.07 6.01 -1.23
CA VAL A 377 -9.91 6.62 0.10
C VAL A 377 -8.46 6.93 0.42
N GLY A 378 -7.49 6.21 -0.16
CA GLY A 378 -6.07 6.46 0.09
C GLY A 378 -5.19 5.93 -1.04
N ILE A 379 -4.03 6.57 -1.22
CA ILE A 379 -3.05 6.17 -2.23
C ILE A 379 -1.63 6.43 -1.73
N HIS A 380 -0.77 5.45 -1.99
CA HIS A 380 0.68 5.62 -2.02
C HIS A 380 1.14 5.77 -3.47
N ILE A 381 1.95 6.78 -3.72
CA ILE A 381 2.61 7.04 -5.00
C ILE A 381 4.10 6.87 -4.77
N VAL A 382 4.69 5.82 -5.34
CA VAL A 382 6.11 5.51 -5.20
C VAL A 382 6.78 5.64 -6.56
N GLY A 383 7.80 6.50 -6.68
CA GLY A 383 8.42 6.79 -7.98
C GLY A 383 9.90 7.12 -7.92
N SER A 384 10.64 6.59 -8.88
CA SER A 384 12.08 6.87 -9.05
C SER A 384 12.32 8.26 -9.64
N VAL A 385 13.35 8.95 -9.15
CA VAL A 385 13.76 10.28 -9.64
C VAL A 385 15.28 10.40 -9.71
N ALA A 386 15.79 11.42 -10.40
CA ALA A 386 17.21 11.71 -10.48
C ALA A 386 17.86 11.75 -9.08
N GLY A 387 18.91 10.94 -8.90
CA GLY A 387 19.62 10.83 -7.62
C GLY A 387 18.94 9.98 -6.55
N HIS A 388 17.68 9.54 -6.74
CA HIS A 388 16.93 8.75 -5.76
C HIS A 388 16.35 7.45 -6.36
N PRO A 389 17.22 6.44 -6.58
CA PRO A 389 16.81 5.12 -7.05
C PRO A 389 15.96 4.32 -6.05
N GLU A 390 16.00 4.67 -4.77
CA GLU A 390 15.16 4.09 -3.71
C GLU A 390 13.69 4.54 -3.78
N MET A 391 13.41 5.49 -4.69
CA MET A 391 12.11 6.12 -4.94
C MET A 391 11.68 7.09 -3.83
N ILE A 392 10.85 8.07 -4.21
CA ILE A 392 10.08 8.90 -3.27
C ILE A 392 8.79 8.18 -2.96
N TRP A 393 8.40 8.13 -1.69
CA TRP A 393 7.20 7.44 -1.22
C TRP A 393 6.22 8.46 -0.66
N ALA A 394 5.23 8.84 -1.47
CA ALA A 394 4.27 9.88 -1.16
C ALA A 394 2.89 9.30 -0.79
N THR A 395 2.21 9.91 0.16
CA THR A 395 0.88 9.46 0.64
C THR A 395 -0.16 10.55 0.47
N PHE A 396 -1.31 10.19 -0.10
CA PHE A 396 -2.50 11.02 -0.18
C PHE A 396 -3.71 10.28 0.37
N GLU A 397 -4.62 11.04 1.00
CA GLU A 397 -5.83 10.48 1.59
C GLU A 397 -7.02 11.40 1.43
N HIS A 398 -8.20 10.79 1.29
CA HIS A 398 -9.45 11.55 1.29
C HIS A 398 -9.65 12.23 2.66
N GLN A 399 -10.03 13.51 2.63
CA GLN A 399 -10.09 14.37 3.82
C GLN A 399 -11.11 13.93 4.88
N SER A 400 -12.02 13.02 4.56
CA SER A 400 -13.05 12.48 5.45
C SER A 400 -12.75 11.10 6.04
N ASN A 401 -11.55 10.56 5.80
CA ASN A 401 -11.18 9.23 6.27
C ASN A 401 -11.22 9.10 7.81
N THR A 402 -10.40 9.87 8.50
CA THR A 402 -10.11 9.69 9.93
C THR A 402 -9.85 11.02 10.62
N PRO A 403 -10.17 11.15 11.92
CA PRO A 403 -9.69 12.27 12.71
C PRO A 403 -8.16 12.24 12.81
N ASN A 404 -7.56 13.42 12.87
CA ASN A 404 -6.16 13.59 13.26
C ASN A 404 -6.01 13.57 14.79
N ALA A 405 -4.92 13.01 15.28
CA ALA A 405 -4.41 13.32 16.61
C ALA A 405 -3.93 14.78 16.68
N ALA A 406 -3.66 15.29 17.88
CA ALA A 406 -3.13 16.63 18.04
C ALA A 406 -1.75 16.78 17.37
N TYR A 407 -1.50 17.94 16.77
CA TYR A 407 -0.24 18.24 16.07
C TYR A 407 0.16 19.71 16.25
N GLN A 408 1.39 20.03 15.87
CA GLN A 408 1.92 21.39 15.93
C GLN A 408 2.38 21.87 14.56
N TYR A 409 2.30 23.17 14.32
CA TYR A 409 2.83 23.85 13.14
C TYR A 409 3.33 25.24 13.52
N ILE A 410 4.00 25.93 12.60
CA ILE A 410 4.49 27.30 12.74
C ILE A 410 3.58 28.21 11.92
N ASN A 411 2.97 29.20 12.57
CA ASN A 411 2.12 30.17 11.87
C ASN A 411 2.95 31.25 11.16
N SER A 412 2.27 32.10 10.39
CA SER A 412 2.82 33.23 9.62
C SER A 412 3.56 34.27 10.46
N LYS A 413 3.42 34.23 11.81
CA LYS A 413 4.15 35.08 12.75
C LYS A 413 5.40 34.40 13.33
N GLY A 414 5.75 33.20 12.87
CA GLY A 414 6.88 32.42 13.40
C GLY A 414 6.61 31.77 14.74
N GLN A 415 5.35 31.61 15.14
CA GLN A 415 4.98 31.05 16.44
C GLN A 415 4.49 29.61 16.28
N VAL A 416 4.97 28.71 17.16
CA VAL A 416 4.45 27.36 17.24
C VAL A 416 3.01 27.38 17.76
N GLN A 417 2.10 26.81 16.99
CA GLN A 417 0.70 26.62 17.32
C GLN A 417 0.42 25.14 17.54
N THR A 418 -0.51 24.82 18.43
CA THR A 418 -0.99 23.45 18.65
C THR A 418 -2.42 23.35 18.17
N VAL A 419 -2.68 22.40 17.29
CA VAL A 419 -4.04 22.01 16.86
C VAL A 419 -4.46 20.83 17.71
N ALA A 420 -5.64 20.93 18.32
CA ALA A 420 -6.21 19.83 19.10
C ALA A 420 -6.54 18.63 18.20
N ALA A 421 -6.70 17.46 18.81
CA ALA A 421 -7.20 16.30 18.07
C ALA A 421 -8.58 16.59 17.48
N ASP A 422 -8.82 16.10 16.28
CA ASP A 422 -10.08 16.30 15.58
C ASP A 422 -11.25 15.62 16.31
N ALA A 423 -12.42 16.24 16.23
CA ALA A 423 -13.67 15.71 16.77
C ALA A 423 -14.65 15.32 15.64
N GLY A 424 -15.83 14.82 16.01
CA GLY A 424 -16.90 14.48 15.05
C GLY A 424 -16.84 13.05 14.52
N SER A 425 -17.54 12.82 13.41
CA SER A 425 -17.79 11.50 12.85
C SER A 425 -17.09 11.34 11.50
N TRP A 426 -16.39 10.23 11.30
CA TRP A 426 -15.49 10.03 10.17
C TRP A 426 -15.75 8.68 9.52
N LEU A 427 -15.35 8.52 8.26
CA LEU A 427 -15.59 7.28 7.50
C LEU A 427 -15.04 6.04 8.21
N PHE A 428 -13.90 6.17 8.90
CA PHE A 428 -13.26 5.10 9.67
C PHE A 428 -13.25 5.37 11.17
N ASN A 429 -14.11 6.24 11.71
CA ASN A 429 -14.18 6.48 13.15
C ASN A 429 -15.57 6.99 13.57
N SER A 430 -16.28 6.18 14.38
CA SER A 430 -17.61 6.56 14.89
C SER A 430 -17.56 7.60 16.01
N ASN A 431 -16.49 7.63 16.79
CA ASN A 431 -16.34 8.50 17.95
C ASN A 431 -14.88 8.95 18.13
N ALA A 432 -14.55 10.10 17.57
CA ALA A 432 -13.22 10.70 17.67
C ALA A 432 -12.82 11.13 19.11
N ALA A 433 -13.73 11.00 20.10
CA ALA A 433 -13.44 11.20 21.52
C ALA A 433 -13.29 9.89 22.32
N GLY A 434 -13.47 8.72 21.70
CA GLY A 434 -13.58 7.41 22.37
C GLY A 434 -12.28 6.79 22.90
N GLY A 435 -11.12 7.38 22.61
CA GLY A 435 -9.82 7.05 23.22
C GLY A 435 -9.17 5.71 22.84
N SER A 436 -9.89 4.79 22.23
CA SER A 436 -9.35 3.52 21.69
C SER A 436 -9.36 3.53 20.16
N TYR A 437 -8.17 3.70 19.57
CA TYR A 437 -7.99 3.79 18.11
C TYR A 437 -6.98 2.77 17.61
N ASN A 438 -7.09 2.40 16.32
CA ASN A 438 -6.11 1.58 15.61
C ASN A 438 -5.84 0.23 16.31
N VAL A 439 -6.90 -0.42 16.81
CA VAL A 439 -6.82 -1.75 17.40
C VAL A 439 -7.11 -2.80 16.33
N PRO A 440 -6.17 -3.70 16.01
CA PRO A 440 -6.43 -4.79 15.08
C PRO A 440 -7.26 -5.88 15.77
N TYR A 441 -8.44 -6.17 15.23
CA TYR A 441 -9.27 -7.30 15.70
C TYR A 441 -9.87 -8.14 14.57
N ILE A 442 -9.59 -7.81 13.30
CA ILE A 442 -9.99 -8.60 12.13
C ILE A 442 -8.72 -9.09 11.45
N ASN A 443 -8.41 -10.37 11.65
CA ASN A 443 -7.30 -11.04 11.01
C ASN A 443 -7.74 -11.64 9.67
N VAL A 444 -6.83 -11.71 8.71
CA VAL A 444 -7.02 -12.36 7.42
C VAL A 444 -6.01 -13.47 7.28
N ASP A 445 -6.49 -14.72 7.15
CA ASP A 445 -5.62 -15.88 7.01
C ASP A 445 -5.15 -16.10 5.56
N SER A 446 -4.33 -17.12 5.33
CA SER A 446 -3.81 -17.46 4.01
C SER A 446 -4.88 -17.94 3.01
N ALA A 447 -6.06 -18.33 3.49
CA ALA A 447 -7.22 -18.64 2.68
C ALA A 447 -8.15 -17.42 2.48
N SER A 448 -7.70 -16.23 2.91
CA SER A 448 -8.43 -14.97 2.86
C SER A 448 -9.71 -14.95 3.71
N ASN A 449 -9.85 -15.83 4.71
CA ASN A 449 -10.93 -15.77 5.68
C ASN A 449 -10.72 -14.58 6.63
N LEU A 450 -11.80 -13.86 6.95
CA LEU A 450 -11.79 -12.83 7.99
C LEU A 450 -12.14 -13.48 9.33
N ILE A 451 -11.29 -13.29 10.33
CA ILE A 451 -11.40 -13.93 11.64
C ILE A 451 -11.31 -12.85 12.71
N ALA A 452 -12.35 -12.73 13.53
CA ALA A 452 -12.32 -11.85 14.69
C ALA A 452 -11.37 -12.42 15.76
N THR A 453 -10.62 -11.56 16.42
CA THR A 453 -9.83 -11.96 17.60
C THR A 453 -10.76 -12.35 18.76
N THR A 454 -10.26 -13.18 19.68
CA THR A 454 -11.04 -13.67 20.82
C THR A 454 -11.73 -12.54 21.59
N GLY A 455 -13.05 -12.62 21.73
CA GLY A 455 -13.86 -11.63 22.43
C GLY A 455 -14.34 -10.45 21.56
N ASN A 456 -13.92 -10.37 20.30
CA ASN A 456 -14.37 -9.37 19.33
C ASN A 456 -15.32 -9.96 18.30
N THR A 457 -15.95 -9.07 17.52
CA THR A 457 -16.76 -9.41 16.34
C THR A 457 -16.23 -8.67 15.13
N ILE A 458 -16.54 -9.16 13.93
CA ILE A 458 -16.25 -8.48 12.67
C ILE A 458 -17.21 -7.28 12.57
N ALA A 459 -16.66 -6.08 12.74
CA ALA A 459 -17.40 -4.83 12.82
C ALA A 459 -16.53 -3.64 12.36
N SER A 460 -17.16 -2.48 12.15
CA SER A 460 -16.48 -1.25 11.72
C SER A 460 -15.36 -0.81 12.65
N SER A 461 -14.23 -0.44 12.06
CA SER A 461 -13.00 -0.07 12.78
C SER A 461 -13.01 1.38 13.23
N ASN A 462 -12.35 1.66 14.36
CA ASN A 462 -12.11 3.01 14.86
C ASN A 462 -10.64 3.39 14.65
N THR A 463 -10.41 4.27 13.69
CA THR A 463 -9.10 4.64 13.18
C THR A 463 -8.81 6.11 13.48
N GLN A 464 -7.58 6.42 13.88
CA GLN A 464 -7.06 7.77 14.02
C GLN A 464 -5.71 7.88 13.30
N ARG A 465 -5.48 9.00 12.63
CA ARG A 465 -4.15 9.34 12.11
C ARG A 465 -3.30 9.93 13.25
N LEU A 466 -2.33 9.16 13.74
CA LEU A 466 -1.51 9.52 14.91
C LEU A 466 -0.48 10.61 14.61
N PHE A 467 0.04 10.65 13.37
CA PHE A 467 1.03 11.63 12.93
C PHE A 467 0.50 12.35 11.68
N PRO A 468 -0.21 13.48 11.85
CA PRO A 468 -1.00 14.05 10.77
C PRO A 468 -0.27 14.37 9.47
N PHE A 469 0.99 14.75 9.58
CA PHE A 469 1.87 15.02 8.45
C PHE A 469 3.15 14.18 8.50
N GLY A 470 3.03 12.94 9.00
CA GLY A 470 4.12 11.95 9.05
C GLY A 470 5.32 12.32 9.93
N THR A 471 5.13 13.22 10.90
CA THR A 471 6.12 13.57 11.92
C THR A 471 5.48 13.60 13.32
N ALA A 472 6.16 13.01 14.31
CA ALA A 472 5.69 12.96 15.69
C ALA A 472 6.15 14.19 16.50
N ILE A 473 5.29 14.71 17.39
CA ILE A 473 5.64 15.83 18.28
C ILE A 473 6.92 15.52 19.08
N GLY A 474 7.82 16.50 19.18
CA GLY A 474 9.08 16.36 19.91
C GLY A 474 10.18 15.60 19.15
N THR A 475 9.94 15.25 17.89
CA THR A 475 10.96 14.61 17.03
C THR A 475 11.60 15.59 16.05
N VAL A 476 12.75 15.19 15.53
CA VAL A 476 13.48 15.88 14.47
C VAL A 476 13.42 14.97 13.24
N PRO A 477 12.63 15.28 12.20
CA PRO A 477 12.39 14.34 11.11
C PRO A 477 13.46 14.34 10.03
N ASN A 478 14.23 15.43 9.87
CA ASN A 478 15.27 15.56 8.87
C ASN A 478 16.25 16.71 9.22
N GLN A 479 17.28 16.91 8.39
CA GLN A 479 18.32 17.93 8.61
C GLN A 479 17.83 19.37 8.36
N GLN A 480 16.87 19.56 7.45
CA GLN A 480 16.33 20.87 7.08
C GLN A 480 15.32 21.35 8.12
N ASP A 481 14.37 20.49 8.50
CA ASP A 481 13.37 20.78 9.52
C ASP A 481 13.78 20.18 10.86
N THR A 482 14.34 21.02 11.73
CA THR A 482 14.86 20.56 13.02
C THR A 482 13.77 20.35 14.08
N SER A 483 12.49 20.29 13.69
CA SER A 483 11.35 20.07 14.60
C SER A 483 10.12 19.56 13.86
N ALA A 484 9.24 18.86 14.59
CA ALA A 484 7.95 18.43 14.07
C ALA A 484 7.07 19.57 13.57
N SER A 485 7.05 20.72 14.26
CA SER A 485 6.26 21.86 13.83
C SER A 485 6.78 22.46 12.52
N ALA A 486 8.10 22.54 12.32
CA ALA A 486 8.69 23.00 11.06
C ALA A 486 8.30 22.09 9.88
N SER A 487 8.51 20.77 10.02
CA SER A 487 8.15 19.80 8.98
C SER A 487 6.65 19.82 8.67
N ASN A 488 5.78 19.76 9.69
CA ASN A 488 4.33 19.85 9.47
C ASN A 488 3.93 21.15 8.76
N THR A 489 4.66 22.24 8.96
CA THR A 489 4.39 23.54 8.31
C THR A 489 4.65 23.48 6.81
N GLU A 490 5.70 22.79 6.36
CA GLU A 490 5.95 22.60 4.92
C GLU A 490 4.79 21.84 4.25
N LEU A 491 4.28 20.78 4.90
CA LEU A 491 3.16 19.99 4.37
C LEU A 491 1.84 20.78 4.38
N ILE A 492 1.55 21.52 5.45
CA ILE A 492 0.34 22.36 5.52
C ILE A 492 0.42 23.48 4.46
N SER A 493 1.57 24.13 4.33
CA SER A 493 1.74 25.25 3.38
C SER A 493 1.65 24.81 1.92
N ILE A 494 2.20 23.65 1.55
CA ILE A 494 2.08 23.16 0.17
C ILE A 494 0.64 22.74 -0.15
N ASN A 495 -0.06 22.03 0.75
CA ASN A 495 -1.47 21.69 0.56
C ASN A 495 -2.31 22.96 0.38
N ASN A 496 -2.15 23.97 1.28
CA ASN A 496 -2.86 25.25 1.17
C ASN A 496 -2.55 25.95 -0.17
N SER A 497 -1.28 25.97 -0.58
CA SER A 497 -0.83 26.55 -1.85
C SER A 497 -1.54 25.90 -3.03
N ILE A 498 -1.51 24.57 -3.14
CA ILE A 498 -2.14 23.82 -4.24
C ILE A 498 -3.66 23.97 -4.21
N MET A 499 -4.30 23.76 -3.06
CA MET A 499 -5.76 23.85 -2.91
C MET A 499 -6.32 25.22 -3.27
N SER A 500 -5.57 26.30 -3.00
CA SER A 500 -5.96 27.67 -3.36
C SER A 500 -5.94 27.92 -4.89
N MET A 501 -5.17 27.13 -5.64
CA MET A 501 -4.96 27.30 -7.08
C MET A 501 -5.78 26.33 -7.94
N ILE A 502 -6.23 25.21 -7.38
CA ILE A 502 -7.15 24.30 -8.07
C ILE A 502 -8.52 25.00 -8.25
N PRO A 503 -9.05 25.11 -9.48
CA PRO A 503 -10.32 25.82 -9.73
C PRO A 503 -11.55 24.94 -9.45
N GLY A 504 -12.71 25.57 -9.25
CA GLY A 504 -14.01 24.90 -9.25
C GLY A 504 -14.19 23.80 -8.19
N LYS A 505 -14.98 22.78 -8.53
CA LYS A 505 -15.29 21.58 -7.74
C LYS A 505 -14.39 20.39 -8.13
N ASP A 506 -13.15 20.68 -8.48
CA ASP A 506 -12.16 19.65 -8.82
C ASP A 506 -12.03 18.62 -7.70
N LEU A 507 -12.16 17.34 -8.03
CA LEU A 507 -12.17 16.23 -7.07
C LEU A 507 -10.87 16.13 -6.27
N ARG A 508 -9.76 16.62 -6.83
CA ARG A 508 -8.44 16.57 -6.20
C ARG A 508 -8.40 17.39 -4.92
N LYS A 509 -9.30 18.37 -4.73
CA LYS A 509 -9.45 19.13 -3.48
C LYS A 509 -9.92 18.30 -2.29
N ASN A 510 -10.52 17.14 -2.54
CA ASN A 510 -11.01 16.26 -1.49
C ASN A 510 -9.91 15.35 -0.93
N TYR A 511 -8.68 15.42 -1.47
CA TYR A 511 -7.55 14.61 -1.07
C TYR A 511 -6.43 15.49 -0.52
N LEU A 512 -5.89 15.11 0.63
CA LEU A 512 -4.79 15.80 1.29
C LEU A 512 -3.48 15.07 1.04
N PHE A 513 -2.44 15.83 0.74
CA PHE A 513 -1.07 15.34 0.77
C PHE A 513 -0.62 15.21 2.22
N ILE A 514 -0.41 13.96 2.65
CA ILE A 514 -0.06 13.65 4.05
C ILE A 514 1.44 13.79 4.27
N GLY A 515 2.24 13.43 3.27
CA GLY A 515 3.68 13.52 3.37
C GLY A 515 4.39 12.68 2.33
N ALA A 516 5.70 12.84 2.27
CA ALA A 516 6.59 11.99 1.50
C ALA A 516 7.85 11.65 2.28
N VAL A 517 8.32 10.41 2.13
CA VAL A 517 9.57 9.91 2.70
C VAL A 517 10.52 9.47 1.59
N TRP A 518 11.81 9.75 1.79
CA TRP A 518 12.92 9.32 0.94
C TRP A 518 14.16 9.09 1.82
N THR A 519 15.23 8.57 1.25
CA THR A 519 16.47 8.36 2.02
C THR A 519 17.41 9.54 1.90
N PHE A 520 18.16 9.80 2.97
CA PHE A 520 19.23 10.78 2.91
C PHE A 520 20.28 10.35 1.88
N GLY A 521 20.49 11.19 0.87
CA GLY A 521 21.48 10.99 -0.20
C GLY A 521 21.08 10.01 -1.30
N GLY A 522 19.82 9.54 -1.35
CA GLY A 522 19.40 8.59 -2.39
C GLY A 522 20.04 7.21 -2.26
N ALA A 523 20.44 6.87 -1.03
CA ALA A 523 21.18 5.65 -0.74
C ALA A 523 20.24 4.48 -0.44
N ALA A 524 20.80 3.28 -0.33
CA ALA A 524 20.03 2.12 0.08
C ALA A 524 19.38 2.36 1.47
N PRO A 525 18.07 2.09 1.63
CA PRO A 525 17.43 2.31 2.92
C PRO A 525 18.01 1.41 4.01
N THR A 526 18.34 2.01 5.16
CA THR A 526 18.87 1.31 6.34
C THR A 526 17.76 0.77 7.26
N GLY A 527 16.51 1.11 6.98
CA GLY A 527 15.35 0.74 7.78
C GLY A 527 15.12 1.61 9.00
N SER A 528 16.02 2.56 9.25
CA SER A 528 15.99 3.47 10.38
C SER A 528 15.49 4.86 9.98
N ILE A 529 14.98 5.59 10.98
CA ILE A 529 14.51 6.97 10.82
C ILE A 529 15.57 7.97 11.28
N TYR A 530 15.55 9.18 10.72
CA TYR A 530 16.29 10.30 11.30
C TYR A 530 15.62 10.76 12.62
N PRO A 531 16.39 11.19 13.65
CA PRO A 531 17.85 11.30 13.71
C PRO A 531 18.52 10.04 14.28
N VAL A 532 17.77 8.95 14.54
CA VAL A 532 18.33 7.68 15.05
C VAL A 532 19.43 7.19 14.11
N ASP A 533 19.19 7.30 12.81
CA ASP A 533 20.21 7.18 11.78
C ASP A 533 20.33 8.50 11.02
N SER A 534 21.49 9.14 11.17
CA SER A 534 21.85 10.38 10.47
C SER A 534 22.79 10.15 9.28
N THR A 535 23.07 8.88 8.95
CA THR A 535 23.90 8.50 7.81
C THR A 535 23.07 8.41 6.53
N SER A 536 23.75 8.31 5.38
CA SER A 536 23.08 8.09 4.10
C SER A 536 22.28 6.79 4.13
N GLY A 537 21.02 6.84 3.71
CA GLY A 537 20.09 5.71 3.76
C GLY A 537 19.08 5.77 4.92
N GLY A 538 19.29 6.64 5.90
CA GLY A 538 18.28 6.95 6.92
C GLY A 538 17.07 7.66 6.32
N ALA A 539 15.86 7.33 6.79
CA ALA A 539 14.62 7.90 6.30
C ALA A 539 14.43 9.36 6.76
N ILE A 540 14.20 10.26 5.80
CA ILE A 540 13.99 11.70 5.99
C ILE A 540 12.75 12.21 5.23
N GLY A 541 12.47 13.50 5.29
CA GLY A 541 11.19 14.08 4.86
C GLY A 541 10.18 13.98 5.99
N THR A 542 9.07 13.29 5.78
CA THR A 542 8.11 12.93 6.82
C THR A 542 8.45 11.54 7.38
N SER A 543 9.37 11.48 8.34
CA SER A 543 10.12 10.25 8.67
C SER A 543 9.30 9.13 9.30
N VAL A 544 8.10 9.40 9.83
CA VAL A 544 7.18 8.39 10.40
C VAL A 544 5.83 8.34 9.66
N LEU A 545 5.86 8.62 8.36
CA LEU A 545 4.71 8.59 7.47
C LEU A 545 4.00 7.24 7.46
N ALA A 546 2.67 7.28 7.54
CA ALA A 546 1.79 6.12 7.45
C ALA A 546 0.43 6.56 6.90
N ASN A 547 -0.15 5.75 6.00
CA ASN A 547 -1.51 5.96 5.53
C ASN A 547 -2.50 5.35 6.53
N SER A 548 -3.53 6.08 6.91
CA SER A 548 -4.48 5.63 7.93
C SER A 548 -5.33 4.43 7.49
N THR A 549 -5.42 4.15 6.20
CA THR A 549 -6.18 3.04 5.62
C THR A 549 -5.31 1.86 5.21
N MET A 550 -3.99 2.04 5.03
CA MET A 550 -3.08 0.96 4.65
C MET A 550 -2.19 0.55 5.81
N GLU A 551 -1.58 1.49 6.53
CA GLU A 551 -0.70 1.25 7.68
C GLU A 551 -1.41 1.51 9.02
N THR A 552 -2.74 1.43 9.05
CA THR A 552 -3.61 1.70 10.22
C THR A 552 -3.00 1.27 11.56
N TYR A 553 -2.57 0.00 11.63
CA TYR A 553 -2.09 -0.67 12.85
C TYR A 553 -0.55 -0.56 13.07
N PHE A 554 0.16 0.09 12.15
CA PHE A 554 1.63 0.18 12.11
C PHE A 554 2.16 1.60 12.39
N GLN A 555 1.28 2.55 12.70
CA GLN A 555 1.66 3.91 13.08
C GLN A 555 2.47 3.91 14.40
N SER A 556 3.75 4.28 14.35
CA SER A 556 4.55 4.58 15.56
C SER A 556 5.73 5.51 15.29
N THR A 557 6.30 6.07 16.36
CA THR A 557 7.41 7.02 16.33
C THR A 557 8.75 6.43 15.90
N SER A 558 8.82 5.12 15.67
CA SER A 558 10.03 4.41 15.24
C SER A 558 9.89 3.71 13.88
N PHE A 559 8.76 3.92 13.18
CA PHE A 559 8.48 3.21 11.94
C PHE A 559 8.28 4.14 10.77
N THR A 560 8.72 3.66 9.62
CA THR A 560 8.63 4.32 8.34
C THR A 560 8.40 3.28 7.25
N CYS A 561 8.08 3.71 6.02
CA CYS A 561 7.99 2.82 4.86
C CYS A 561 9.26 1.95 4.74
N PHE A 562 10.42 2.57 4.88
CA PHE A 562 11.71 1.89 4.81
C PHE A 562 11.97 0.87 5.91
N THR A 563 11.25 0.86 7.03
CA THR A 563 11.39 -0.22 8.02
C THR A 563 11.10 -1.58 7.40
N CYS A 564 10.12 -1.67 6.48
CA CYS A 564 9.84 -2.89 5.73
C CYS A 564 10.63 -2.97 4.41
N HIS A 565 10.97 -1.82 3.84
CA HIS A 565 11.61 -1.67 2.55
C HIS A 565 13.13 -1.39 2.67
N SER A 566 13.84 -2.16 3.50
CA SER A 566 15.27 -1.98 3.79
C SER A 566 16.04 -3.29 3.82
N ASN A 567 16.84 -3.55 2.80
CA ASN A 567 17.79 -4.68 2.79
C ASN A 567 19.21 -4.19 2.51
N ASN A 568 19.53 -2.95 2.92
CA ASN A 568 20.78 -2.25 2.59
C ASN A 568 21.14 -2.37 1.09
N SER A 569 20.11 -2.36 0.23
CA SER A 569 20.24 -2.54 -1.21
C SER A 569 19.26 -1.64 -1.95
N LEU A 570 19.73 -1.07 -3.06
CA LEU A 570 18.91 -0.36 -4.04
C LEU A 570 18.26 -1.30 -5.07
N GLN A 571 18.50 -2.61 -4.97
CA GLN A 571 17.89 -3.57 -5.89
C GLN A 571 16.36 -3.43 -5.86
N PRO A 572 15.68 -3.37 -7.01
CA PRO A 572 14.23 -3.26 -7.07
C PRO A 572 13.49 -4.28 -6.21
N GLY A 573 13.99 -5.52 -6.15
CA GLY A 573 13.44 -6.60 -5.33
C GLY A 573 13.63 -6.44 -3.82
N ALA A 574 14.50 -5.53 -3.36
CA ALA A 574 14.61 -5.13 -1.96
C ALA A 574 13.59 -4.03 -1.62
N LEU A 575 13.38 -3.09 -2.54
CA LEU A 575 12.51 -1.93 -2.37
C LEU A 575 11.03 -2.24 -2.62
N SER A 576 10.69 -3.15 -3.53
CA SER A 576 9.30 -3.53 -3.83
C SER A 576 9.04 -4.99 -3.46
N HIS A 577 7.94 -5.24 -2.76
CA HIS A 577 7.51 -6.59 -2.36
C HIS A 577 6.96 -7.41 -3.52
N VAL A 578 6.57 -6.73 -4.61
CA VAL A 578 6.00 -7.38 -5.79
C VAL A 578 7.03 -7.58 -6.90
N PHE A 579 8.06 -6.73 -7.03
CA PHE A 579 9.00 -6.73 -8.15
C PHE A 579 9.51 -8.12 -8.53
N SER A 580 10.13 -8.84 -7.58
CA SER A 580 10.74 -10.16 -7.85
C SER A 580 9.71 -11.28 -8.11
N LYS A 581 8.44 -11.04 -7.80
CA LYS A 581 7.35 -12.00 -8.03
C LYS A 581 6.66 -11.78 -9.38
N ILE A 582 6.80 -10.58 -9.97
CA ILE A 582 6.17 -10.23 -11.25
C ILE A 582 6.94 -10.88 -12.40
N LYS A 583 6.23 -11.61 -13.25
CA LYS A 583 6.77 -12.14 -14.49
C LYS A 583 6.94 -11.02 -15.53
N PRO A 584 8.03 -11.03 -16.33
CA PRO A 584 8.20 -10.13 -17.48
C PRO A 584 6.99 -10.14 -18.43
N LEU A 585 6.75 -9.02 -19.13
CA LEU A 585 5.65 -8.90 -20.08
C LEU A 585 5.74 -9.98 -21.17
N ASN A 586 4.65 -10.73 -21.36
CA ASN A 586 4.60 -11.86 -22.30
C ASN A 586 4.21 -11.43 -23.74
N LYS A 587 4.27 -12.38 -24.67
CA LYS A 587 3.90 -12.17 -26.09
C LYS A 587 2.42 -11.78 -26.29
N MET A 588 1.53 -12.17 -25.38
CA MET A 588 0.10 -11.83 -25.46
C MET A 588 -0.12 -10.34 -25.17
N LEU A 589 0.57 -9.78 -24.17
CA LEU A 589 0.55 -8.33 -23.90
C LEU A 589 1.16 -7.54 -25.06
N LYS A 590 2.23 -8.05 -25.71
CA LYS A 590 2.73 -7.48 -26.98
C LYS A 590 1.65 -7.41 -28.06
N LYS A 591 0.83 -8.45 -28.19
CA LYS A 591 -0.26 -8.49 -29.17
C LYS A 591 -1.36 -7.48 -28.85
N ILE A 592 -1.77 -7.38 -27.58
CA ILE A 592 -2.75 -6.38 -27.12
C ILE A 592 -2.25 -4.96 -27.47
N ASP A 593 -0.99 -4.66 -27.17
CA ASP A 593 -0.38 -3.37 -27.50
C ASP A 593 -0.32 -3.09 -29.00
N GLN A 594 -0.08 -4.11 -29.82
CA GLN A 594 -0.08 -3.98 -31.28
C GLN A 594 -1.47 -3.75 -31.84
N ASP A 595 -2.49 -4.42 -31.29
CA ASP A 595 -3.87 -4.27 -31.74
C ASP A 595 -4.46 -2.91 -31.31
N GLN A 596 -3.99 -2.30 -30.21
CA GLN A 596 -4.34 -0.93 -29.81
C GLN A 596 -3.72 0.17 -30.70
N LYS A 597 -2.69 -0.15 -31.50
CA LYS A 597 -2.09 0.80 -32.45
C LYS A 597 -2.84 0.88 -33.78
N LYS A 598 -3.74 -0.07 -34.05
CA LYS A 598 -4.58 -0.14 -35.26
C LYS A 598 -5.90 0.55 -35.01
#